data_AF-A0A925FFV5-F1
#
_entry.id   AF-A0A925FFV5-F1
#
_cell.length_a   1.000
_cell.length_b   1.000
_cell.length_c   1.000
_cell.angle_alpha   90.00
_cell.angle_beta   90.00
_cell.angle_gamma   90.00
#
_symmetry.space_group_name_H-M   'P 1'
#
loop_
_entity.id
_entity.type
_entity.pdbx_description
1 polymer ?
#
loop_
_entity_poly.entity_id
_entity_poly.type
_entity_poly.pdbx_seq_one_letter_code
_entity_poly.pdbx_strand_id
1 'polypeptide(L)'
;TGVIVESLDEKRQRSVINTTTRVSVLSDISVYTRISDDHMMPLRGIFSALRSRYGKDLGIDPKTATETELADFFVKVAPEYDRDRVHSSDIQKIITWYNLLSAHLPEAFVKEEKAPVAAAPVPAALAVPVVETSAVEAVPTEVVVEAAPVSEAETSEEAPAKKKRAPRKKAVAEEDA
;
A
#
# COMPACT_ATOMS: atom_id res chain seq x y z
N THR A 1 33.45 11.30 -10.01
CA THR A 1 32.98 11.56 -8.63
C THR A 1 32.00 10.48 -8.27
N GLY A 2 32.35 9.58 -7.34
CA GLY A 2 31.54 8.41 -6.96
C GLY A 2 30.82 8.58 -5.62
N VAL A 3 29.89 7.67 -5.31
CA VAL A 3 29.18 7.62 -4.01
C VAL A 3 29.77 6.49 -3.18
N ILE A 4 30.05 6.74 -1.90
CA ILE A 4 30.50 5.71 -0.96
C ILE A 4 29.27 5.04 -0.37
N VAL A 5 29.17 3.72 -0.49
CA VAL A 5 28.07 2.91 0.06
C VAL A 5 28.61 1.88 1.05
N GLU A 6 27.78 1.52 2.02
CA GLU A 6 28.05 0.45 2.99
C GLU A 6 27.15 -0.75 2.66
N SER A 7 27.71 -1.96 2.64
CA SER A 7 26.93 -3.18 2.41
C SER A 7 26.00 -3.45 3.59
N LEU A 8 24.78 -3.90 3.30
CA LEU A 8 23.80 -4.26 4.32
C LEU A 8 23.96 -5.75 4.69
N ASP A 9 25.14 -6.09 5.21
CA ASP A 9 25.49 -7.42 5.71
C ASP A 9 26.18 -7.29 7.07
N GLU A 10 26.41 -8.40 7.77
CA GLU A 10 27.16 -8.41 9.04
C GLU A 10 28.55 -7.75 8.95
N LYS A 11 29.17 -7.81 7.77
CA LYS A 11 30.52 -7.29 7.53
C LYS A 11 30.56 -5.78 7.25
N ARG A 12 29.41 -5.13 7.00
CA ARG A 12 29.27 -3.68 6.77
C ARG A 12 30.41 -3.08 5.92
N GLN A 13 30.69 -3.69 4.78
CA GLN A 13 31.85 -3.33 3.97
C GLN A 13 31.57 -2.04 3.19
N ARG A 14 32.50 -1.09 3.24
CA ARG A 14 32.41 0.16 2.50
C ARG A 14 33.02 -0.01 1.12
N SER A 15 32.30 0.38 0.08
CA SER A 15 32.76 0.36 -1.30
C SER A 15 32.37 1.65 -2.00
N VAL A 16 33.10 1.99 -3.07
CA VAL A 16 32.82 3.18 -3.88
C VAL A 16 32.09 2.72 -5.14
N ILE A 17 30.88 3.20 -5.34
CA ILE A 17 30.08 2.94 -6.54
C ILE A 17 30.43 3.98 -7.59
N ASN A 18 30.74 3.52 -8.79
CA ASN A 18 30.98 4.36 -9.95
C ASN A 18 29.68 5.07 -10.37
N THR A 19 29.78 6.28 -10.91
CA THR A 19 28.65 7.09 -11.40
C THR A 19 27.86 6.40 -12.52
N THR A 20 28.43 5.38 -13.19
CA THR A 20 27.75 4.57 -14.21
C THR A 20 26.66 3.66 -13.62
N THR A 21 26.80 3.24 -12.37
CA THR A 21 25.81 2.38 -11.71
C THR A 21 24.58 3.19 -11.33
N ARG A 22 23.40 2.67 -11.65
CA ARG A 22 22.12 3.27 -11.25
C ARG A 22 21.91 3.03 -9.75
N VAL A 23 21.86 4.12 -8.99
CA VAL A 23 21.59 4.11 -7.54
C VAL A 23 20.28 4.85 -7.31
N SER A 24 19.36 4.22 -6.61
CA SER A 24 18.07 4.80 -6.23
C SER A 24 17.92 4.80 -4.71
N VAL A 25 17.30 5.85 -4.17
CA VAL A 25 17.01 5.93 -2.73
C VAL A 25 15.71 5.18 -2.46
N LEU A 26 15.75 4.21 -1.55
CA LEU A 26 14.60 3.34 -1.28
C LEU A 26 13.34 4.11 -0.81
N SER A 27 13.52 5.25 -0.14
CA SER A 27 12.41 6.10 0.34
C SER A 27 11.67 6.86 -0.75
N ASP A 28 12.28 7.03 -1.93
CA ASP A 28 11.69 7.75 -3.07
C ASP A 28 10.90 6.79 -3.98
N ILE A 29 11.14 5.48 -3.84
CA ILE A 29 10.45 4.47 -4.64
C ILE A 29 9.01 4.33 -4.12
N SER A 30 8.06 4.44 -5.06
CA SER A 30 6.64 4.31 -4.81
C SER A 30 6.00 3.40 -5.86
N VAL A 31 4.90 2.76 -5.50
CA VAL A 31 4.17 1.80 -6.34
C VAL A 31 2.91 2.46 -6.89
N TYR A 32 2.64 2.26 -8.18
CA TYR A 32 1.46 2.79 -8.83
C TYR A 32 0.18 2.18 -8.25
N THR A 33 -0.83 3.04 -8.04
CA THR A 33 -2.16 2.63 -7.58
C THR A 33 -3.21 2.96 -8.63
N ARG A 34 -4.33 2.24 -8.61
CA ARG A 34 -5.47 2.46 -9.52
C ARG A 34 -6.35 3.64 -9.11
N ILE A 35 -6.12 4.22 -7.93
CA ILE A 35 -6.96 5.28 -7.36
C ILE A 35 -6.87 6.57 -8.20
N SER A 36 -5.66 6.99 -8.57
CA SER A 36 -5.41 8.17 -9.39
C SER A 36 -4.00 8.11 -9.97
N ASP A 37 -3.79 8.68 -11.16
CA ASP A 37 -2.46 8.70 -11.81
C ASP A 37 -1.38 9.39 -10.98
N ASP A 38 -1.76 10.40 -10.19
CA ASP A 38 -0.85 11.13 -9.30
C ASP A 38 -0.73 10.48 -7.91
N HIS A 39 -1.49 9.42 -7.63
CA HIS A 39 -1.48 8.75 -6.34
C HIS A 39 -0.58 7.50 -6.38
N MET A 40 0.61 7.63 -5.83
CA MET A 40 1.56 6.54 -5.67
C MET A 40 1.64 6.12 -4.20
N MET A 41 1.64 4.82 -3.93
CA MET A 41 1.80 4.29 -2.58
C MET A 41 3.29 4.16 -2.25
N PRO A 42 3.81 4.84 -1.20
CA PRO A 42 5.22 4.75 -0.84
C PRO A 42 5.57 3.37 -0.26
N LEU A 43 6.79 2.89 -0.53
CA LEU A 43 7.24 1.58 -0.02
C LEU A 43 7.20 1.46 1.50
N ARG A 44 7.38 2.57 2.23
CA ARG A 44 7.27 2.57 3.70
C ARG A 44 5.92 2.04 4.17
N GLY A 45 4.83 2.43 3.52
CA GLY A 45 3.47 1.96 3.84
C GLY A 45 3.29 0.48 3.53
N ILE A 46 3.82 0.04 2.38
CA ILE A 46 3.76 -1.36 1.93
C ILE A 46 4.54 -2.26 2.88
N PHE A 47 5.75 -1.87 3.29
CA PHE A 47 6.54 -2.64 4.24
C PHE A 47 5.89 -2.70 5.62
N SER A 48 5.21 -1.64 6.07
CA SER A 48 4.42 -1.68 7.30
C SER A 48 3.28 -2.70 7.19
N ALA A 49 2.56 -2.72 6.06
CA ALA A 49 1.50 -3.68 5.81
C ALA A 49 2.01 -5.13 5.75
N LEU A 50 3.16 -5.36 5.10
CA LEU A 50 3.87 -6.65 5.09
C LEU A 50 4.22 -7.10 6.50
N ARG A 51 4.81 -6.20 7.29
CA ARG A 51 5.21 -6.50 8.67
C ARG A 51 4.03 -6.83 9.57
N SER A 52 2.91 -6.12 9.43
CA SER A 52 1.70 -6.38 10.20
C SER A 52 1.05 -7.73 9.85
N ARG A 53 1.13 -8.18 8.59
CA ARG A 53 0.49 -9.43 8.16
C ARG A 53 1.38 -10.66 8.30
N TYR A 54 2.65 -10.56 7.96
CA TYR A 54 3.56 -11.69 7.82
C TYR A 54 4.71 -11.68 8.86
N GLY A 55 4.95 -10.55 9.53
CA GLY A 55 6.05 -10.46 10.49
C GLY A 55 7.41 -10.49 9.78
N LYS A 56 8.40 -11.21 10.34
CA LYS A 56 9.77 -11.18 9.81
C LYS A 56 9.96 -11.96 8.51
N ASP A 57 9.17 -13.01 8.30
CA ASP A 57 9.32 -13.91 7.17
C ASP A 57 8.04 -13.90 6.34
N LEU A 58 8.17 -13.73 5.03
CA LEU A 58 7.02 -13.62 4.13
C LEU A 58 6.51 -15.00 3.66
N GLY A 59 7.25 -16.08 3.89
CA GLY A 59 6.90 -17.44 3.43
C GLY A 59 6.93 -17.62 1.91
N ILE A 60 7.43 -16.62 1.16
CA ILE A 60 7.57 -16.65 -0.29
C ILE A 60 9.02 -16.35 -0.67
N ASP A 61 9.59 -17.20 -1.52
CA ASP A 61 10.91 -16.94 -2.11
C ASP A 61 10.72 -16.17 -3.43
N PRO A 62 11.23 -14.93 -3.54
CA PRO A 62 11.08 -14.11 -4.73
C PRO A 62 11.73 -14.72 -5.98
N LYS A 63 12.65 -15.69 -5.84
CA LYS A 63 13.33 -16.32 -6.97
C LYS A 63 12.60 -17.53 -7.54
N THR A 64 11.83 -18.24 -6.71
CA THR A 64 11.14 -19.47 -7.14
C THR A 64 9.65 -19.24 -7.39
N ALA A 65 9.08 -18.16 -6.85
CA ALA A 65 7.68 -17.85 -7.01
C ALA A 65 7.32 -17.53 -8.47
N THR A 66 6.19 -18.04 -8.91
CA THR A 66 5.60 -17.73 -10.22
C THR A 66 5.05 -16.31 -10.23
N GLU A 67 4.89 -15.74 -11.43
CA GLU A 67 4.27 -14.42 -11.64
C GLU A 67 2.90 -14.33 -10.97
N THR A 68 2.06 -15.36 -11.15
CA THR A 68 0.72 -15.40 -10.54
C THR A 68 0.79 -15.41 -9.01
N GLU A 69 1.68 -16.20 -8.40
CA GLU A 69 1.84 -16.27 -6.94
C GLU A 69 2.32 -14.93 -6.35
N LEU A 70 3.27 -14.27 -7.02
CA LEU A 70 3.77 -12.95 -6.62
C LEU A 70 2.67 -11.90 -6.67
N ALA A 71 1.87 -11.94 -7.74
CA ALA A 71 0.77 -11.02 -7.92
C ALA A 71 -0.31 -11.29 -6.86
N ASP A 72 -0.73 -12.53 -6.65
CA ASP A 72 -1.72 -12.90 -5.63
C ASP A 72 -1.27 -12.56 -4.21
N PHE A 73 0.03 -12.70 -3.93
CA PHE A 73 0.63 -12.24 -2.68
C PHE A 73 0.51 -10.73 -2.53
N PHE A 74 0.83 -9.97 -3.58
CA PHE A 74 0.83 -8.51 -3.51
C PHE A 74 -0.59 -7.92 -3.39
N VAL A 75 -1.65 -8.55 -3.95
CA VAL A 75 -3.06 -8.13 -3.70
C VAL A 75 -3.35 -8.08 -2.21
N LYS A 76 -2.90 -9.09 -1.46
CA LYS A 76 -3.22 -9.25 -0.03
C LYS A 76 -2.65 -8.11 0.82
N VAL A 77 -1.57 -7.51 0.35
CA VAL A 77 -0.85 -6.41 1.02
C VAL A 77 -1.37 -5.06 0.54
N ALA A 78 -1.45 -4.87 -0.78
CA ALA A 78 -1.90 -3.66 -1.42
C ALA A 78 -2.98 -4.04 -2.45
N PRO A 79 -4.28 -4.01 -2.10
CA PRO A 79 -5.34 -4.40 -3.04
C PRO A 79 -5.51 -3.40 -4.19
N GLU A 80 -5.18 -2.12 -3.95
CA GLU A 80 -5.40 -1.00 -4.88
C GLU A 80 -4.25 -0.77 -5.87
N TYR A 81 -3.25 -1.64 -5.93
CA TYR A 81 -2.12 -1.41 -6.83
C TYR A 81 -2.45 -1.68 -8.30
N ASP A 82 -1.70 -1.04 -9.19
CA ASP A 82 -1.87 -1.17 -10.63
C ASP A 82 -1.12 -2.38 -11.21
N ARG A 83 -1.86 -3.34 -11.78
CA ARG A 83 -1.32 -4.54 -12.43
C ARG A 83 -0.64 -4.28 -13.76
N ASP A 84 -1.07 -3.24 -14.47
CA ASP A 84 -0.58 -2.94 -15.81
C ASP A 84 0.76 -2.21 -15.74
N ARG A 85 0.99 -1.44 -14.68
CA ARG A 85 2.23 -0.67 -14.44
C ARG A 85 3.24 -1.37 -13.55
N VAL A 86 2.80 -2.25 -12.65
CA VAL A 86 3.70 -2.93 -11.70
C VAL A 86 3.99 -4.33 -12.19
N HIS A 87 5.22 -4.55 -12.66
CA HIS A 87 5.65 -5.84 -13.16
C HIS A 87 6.01 -6.79 -12.02
N SER A 88 5.94 -8.09 -12.30
CA SER A 88 6.33 -9.14 -11.35
C SER A 88 7.78 -8.99 -10.87
N SER A 89 8.68 -8.48 -11.71
CA SER A 89 10.06 -8.20 -11.31
C SER A 89 10.18 -7.08 -10.26
N ASP A 90 9.27 -6.10 -10.25
CA ASP A 90 9.24 -5.06 -9.24
C ASP A 90 8.72 -5.61 -7.90
N ILE A 91 7.71 -6.48 -7.95
CA ILE A 91 7.22 -7.21 -6.77
C ILE A 91 8.35 -8.07 -6.16
N GLN A 92 9.12 -8.78 -7.00
CA GLN A 92 10.29 -9.55 -6.55
C GLN A 92 11.34 -8.67 -5.85
N LYS A 93 11.63 -7.48 -6.41
CA LYS A 93 12.56 -6.52 -5.78
C LYS A 93 12.04 -6.05 -4.42
N ILE A 94 10.75 -5.70 -4.33
CA ILE A 94 10.13 -5.24 -3.08
C ILE A 94 10.23 -6.31 -1.99
N ILE A 95 9.90 -7.56 -2.31
CA ILE A 95 10.02 -8.71 -1.40
C ILE A 95 11.48 -8.92 -0.97
N THR A 96 12.42 -8.84 -1.93
CA THR A 96 13.85 -8.99 -1.65
C THR A 96 14.36 -7.92 -0.69
N TRP A 97 14.00 -6.66 -0.92
CA TRP A 97 14.36 -5.56 -0.02
C TRP A 97 13.74 -5.72 1.36
N TYR A 98 12.48 -6.14 1.43
CA TYR A 98 11.82 -6.39 2.70
C TYR A 98 12.53 -7.47 3.52
N ASN A 99 12.91 -8.59 2.88
CA ASN A 99 13.63 -9.67 3.54
C ASN A 99 15.01 -9.21 4.05
N LEU A 100 15.74 -8.43 3.23
CA LEU A 100 17.06 -7.90 3.60
C LEU A 100 16.97 -6.91 4.77
N LEU A 101 16.00 -5.98 4.72
CA LEU A 101 15.75 -5.03 5.80
C LEU A 101 15.29 -5.74 7.07
N SER A 102 14.39 -6.72 6.97
CA SER A 102 13.90 -7.48 8.12
C SER A 102 14.99 -8.32 8.79
N ALA A 103 16.01 -8.74 8.03
CA ALA A 103 17.15 -9.48 8.55
C ALA A 103 18.19 -8.58 9.25
N HIS A 104 18.54 -7.44 8.64
CA HIS A 104 19.69 -6.62 9.06
C HIS A 104 19.32 -5.29 9.74
N LEU A 105 18.09 -4.80 9.57
CA LEU A 105 17.59 -3.52 10.08
C LEU A 105 16.14 -3.66 10.63
N PRO A 106 15.92 -4.46 11.69
CA PRO A 106 14.60 -4.58 12.29
C PRO A 106 14.07 -3.26 12.89
N GLU A 107 14.98 -2.34 13.26
CA GLU A 107 14.66 -1.01 13.79
C GLU A 107 13.99 -0.09 12.76
N ALA A 108 14.25 -0.30 11.46
CA ALA A 108 13.66 0.52 10.39
C ALA A 108 12.11 0.41 10.31
N PHE A 109 11.55 -0.62 10.93
CA PHE A 109 10.10 -0.86 11.00
C PHE A 109 9.49 -0.45 12.34
N VAL A 110 10.32 -0.12 13.34
CA VAL A 110 9.84 0.51 14.56
C VAL A 110 9.49 1.94 14.17
N LYS A 111 8.24 2.31 14.43
CA LYS A 111 7.72 3.64 14.13
C LYS A 111 8.49 4.64 15.00
N GLU A 112 9.62 5.11 14.50
CA GLU A 112 10.27 6.29 15.06
C GLU A 112 9.28 7.45 14.89
N GLU A 113 8.69 7.81 16.02
CA GLU A 113 8.20 9.15 16.26
C GLU A 113 9.36 10.07 15.93
N LYS A 114 9.25 10.72 14.78
CA LYS A 114 10.19 11.72 14.29
C LYS A 114 10.27 12.81 15.36
N ALA A 115 11.22 12.68 16.27
CA ALA A 115 11.70 13.80 17.05
C ALA A 115 12.08 14.87 16.02
N PRO A 116 11.40 16.02 16.01
CA PRO A 116 11.73 17.07 15.08
C PRO A 116 13.15 17.50 15.41
N VAL A 117 14.05 17.37 14.43
CA VAL A 117 15.36 18.02 14.47
C VAL A 117 15.07 19.49 14.71
N ALA A 118 15.36 19.91 15.95
CA ALA A 118 15.31 21.27 16.41
C ALA A 118 16.19 22.11 15.49
N ALA A 119 15.56 22.78 14.53
CA ALA A 119 16.12 23.95 13.90
C ALA A 119 16.26 25.00 15.00
N ALA A 120 17.51 25.27 15.39
CA ALA A 120 17.87 26.26 16.37
C ALA A 120 17.25 27.63 16.00
N PRO A 121 16.76 28.39 17.00
CA PRO A 121 16.06 29.64 16.79
C PRO A 121 17.06 30.76 16.49
N VAL A 122 16.90 31.43 15.35
CA VAL A 122 17.40 32.80 15.21
C VAL A 122 16.29 33.75 15.68
N PRO A 123 16.57 34.61 16.68
CA PRO A 123 15.54 35.32 17.43
C PRO A 123 14.94 36.49 16.65
N ALA A 124 13.61 36.57 16.76
CA ALA A 124 12.80 37.74 17.09
C ALA A 124 13.20 39.15 16.61
N ALA A 125 12.15 39.83 16.15
CA ALA A 125 11.87 41.26 16.21
C ALA A 125 12.23 42.09 14.97
N LEU A 126 11.19 42.41 14.19
CA LEU A 126 10.64 43.76 14.07
C LEU A 126 9.22 43.67 13.48
N ALA A 127 8.22 43.71 14.36
CA ALA A 127 6.86 44.17 14.05
C ALA A 127 6.92 45.71 13.93
N VAL A 128 6.21 46.42 13.04
CA VAL A 128 4.77 46.78 12.98
C VAL A 128 4.62 47.82 11.82
N PRO A 129 3.43 48.34 11.43
CA PRO A 129 2.08 47.76 11.21
C PRO A 129 1.32 48.40 9.98
N VAL A 130 0.09 47.89 9.70
CA VAL A 130 -1.15 48.57 9.20
C VAL A 130 -1.07 49.34 7.85
N VAL A 131 -1.95 49.25 6.84
CA VAL A 131 -3.42 49.39 6.69
C VAL A 131 -3.75 48.92 5.25
N GLU A 132 -4.71 48.02 5.02
CA GLU A 132 -6.14 48.29 4.73
C GLU A 132 -6.45 48.77 3.30
N THR A 133 -6.96 47.84 2.46
CA THR A 133 -8.06 47.97 1.47
C THR A 133 -8.41 46.53 1.06
N SER A 134 -9.61 46.03 0.83
CA SER A 134 -10.98 46.52 0.92
C SER A 134 -11.83 45.26 0.78
N ALA A 135 -12.79 45.05 1.69
CA ALA A 135 -13.78 43.99 1.65
C ALA A 135 -15.11 44.53 1.15
N VAL A 136 -15.79 43.78 0.27
CA VAL A 136 -17.25 43.68 0.00
C VAL A 136 -17.34 42.87 -1.30
N GLU A 137 -18.06 41.77 -1.39
CA GLU A 137 -19.49 41.69 -1.16
C GLU A 137 -19.89 40.23 -0.88
N ALA A 138 -20.62 40.03 0.21
CA ALA A 138 -21.41 38.84 0.47
C ALA A 138 -22.83 39.09 -0.04
N VAL A 139 -23.43 38.09 -0.68
CA VAL A 139 -24.89 37.91 -0.65
C VAL A 139 -25.16 36.44 -0.30
N PRO A 140 -25.55 36.16 0.95
CA PRO A 140 -26.16 34.89 1.34
C PRO A 140 -27.69 35.02 1.26
N THR A 141 -28.35 33.98 0.76
CA THR A 141 -29.80 33.81 0.91
C THR A 141 -30.05 32.40 1.46
N GLU A 142 -30.21 32.35 2.78
CA GLU A 142 -31.23 31.63 3.57
C GLU A 142 -32.44 31.10 2.74
N VAL A 143 -33.16 30.00 3.02
CA VAL A 143 -33.56 29.36 4.28
C VAL A 143 -34.33 28.06 3.90
N VAL A 144 -34.15 26.92 4.62
CA VAL A 144 -35.15 26.28 5.52
C VAL A 144 -36.22 25.47 4.74
N VAL A 145 -36.69 24.28 5.08
CA VAL A 145 -36.75 23.31 6.20
C VAL A 145 -37.33 22.02 5.54
N GLU A 146 -37.43 20.80 6.08
CA GLU A 146 -37.82 20.35 7.42
C GLU A 146 -37.73 18.81 7.45
N ALA A 147 -37.36 18.29 8.63
CA ALA A 147 -37.85 17.08 9.30
C ALA A 147 -38.09 15.74 8.56
N ALA A 148 -37.41 14.71 9.08
CA ALA A 148 -37.89 13.33 9.15
C ALA A 148 -39.24 13.24 9.90
N PRO A 149 -40.07 12.21 9.67
CA PRO A 149 -40.00 11.06 10.58
C PRO A 149 -40.30 9.67 9.96
N VAL A 150 -39.60 8.70 10.56
CA VAL A 150 -39.94 7.29 10.90
C VAL A 150 -41.27 6.67 10.43
N SER A 151 -41.18 5.46 9.85
CA SER A 151 -42.11 4.28 9.87
C SER A 151 -41.46 3.23 8.94
N GLU A 152 -40.87 2.08 9.30
CA GLU A 152 -41.19 0.94 10.16
C GLU A 152 -42.45 0.13 9.77
N ALA A 153 -42.24 -1.20 9.63
CA ALA A 153 -43.19 -2.34 9.52
C ALA A 153 -43.80 -2.61 8.11
N GLU A 154 -43.85 -3.81 7.52
CA GLU A 154 -43.74 -5.24 7.93
C GLU A 154 -43.33 -6.09 6.68
N THR A 155 -42.42 -7.08 6.73
CA THR A 155 -42.53 -8.49 7.19
C THR A 155 -43.32 -9.44 6.25
N SER A 156 -42.60 -10.42 5.69
CA SER A 156 -42.91 -11.87 5.72
C SER A 156 -41.69 -12.60 5.12
N GLU A 157 -40.90 -13.38 5.89
CA GLU A 157 -41.18 -14.78 6.29
C GLU A 157 -40.96 -15.72 5.08
N GLU A 158 -40.21 -16.83 5.03
CA GLU A 158 -39.48 -17.69 5.96
C GLU A 158 -38.77 -18.77 5.09
N ALA A 159 -37.58 -19.22 5.48
CA ALA A 159 -37.00 -20.50 5.04
C ALA A 159 -37.52 -21.59 6.00
N PRO A 160 -37.66 -22.91 5.69
CA PRO A 160 -36.58 -23.74 5.09
C PRO A 160 -37.01 -25.08 4.39
N ALA A 161 -36.01 -25.91 4.06
CA ALA A 161 -35.99 -27.39 4.16
C ALA A 161 -35.88 -28.28 2.88
N LYS A 162 -34.62 -28.69 2.62
CA LYS A 162 -34.08 -30.07 2.45
C LYS A 162 -35.00 -31.20 1.92
N LYS A 163 -34.53 -31.91 0.86
CA LYS A 163 -34.21 -33.37 0.83
C LYS A 163 -33.74 -33.81 -0.58
N LYS A 164 -32.49 -34.24 -0.74
CA LYS A 164 -32.03 -35.65 -0.86
C LYS A 164 -32.71 -36.48 -1.97
N ARG A 165 -31.94 -36.85 -3.02
CA ARG A 165 -31.61 -38.25 -3.40
C ARG A 165 -30.94 -38.33 -4.79
N ALA A 166 -29.71 -38.83 -4.83
CA ALA A 166 -29.25 -39.73 -5.90
C ALA A 166 -29.76 -41.16 -5.57
N PRO A 167 -29.48 -42.24 -6.35
CA PRO A 167 -28.85 -42.34 -7.68
C PRO A 167 -29.66 -43.22 -8.65
N ARG A 168 -29.24 -43.39 -9.92
CA ARG A 168 -29.28 -44.70 -10.59
C ARG A 168 -28.47 -44.81 -11.89
N LYS A 169 -27.79 -45.95 -11.97
CA LYS A 169 -26.94 -46.50 -13.02
C LYS A 169 -27.68 -46.88 -14.31
N LYS A 170 -26.88 -46.90 -15.38
CA LYS A 170 -26.69 -47.94 -16.41
C LYS A 170 -27.53 -47.92 -17.70
N ALA A 171 -26.74 -48.01 -18.78
CA ALA A 171 -26.94 -48.76 -20.04
C ALA A 171 -27.96 -48.13 -21.00
N VAL A 172 -27.70 -48.03 -22.31
CA VAL A 172 -27.49 -49.09 -23.31
C VAL A 172 -27.07 -48.35 -24.61
N ALA A 173 -25.95 -48.73 -25.25
CA ALA A 173 -25.84 -49.32 -26.62
C ALA A 173 -26.24 -48.33 -27.76
N GLU A 174 -25.43 -48.05 -28.78
CA GLU A 174 -24.92 -48.89 -29.89
C GLU A 174 -25.46 -48.28 -31.20
N GLU A 175 -24.58 -48.20 -32.21
CA GLU A 175 -24.84 -47.85 -33.64
C GLU A 175 -25.43 -46.46 -33.94
N ASP A 176 -25.08 -45.73 -34.98
CA ASP A 176 -24.76 -46.09 -36.37
C ASP A 176 -24.02 -44.91 -37.05
N ALA A 177 -23.27 -45.22 -38.11
CA ALA A 177 -22.63 -44.36 -39.13
C ALA A 177 -21.19 -43.82 -38.92
#